data_AF-D5CMJ1-F1
#
_entry.id   AF-D5CMJ1-F1
#
_cell.length_a   1.000
_cell.length_b   1.000
_cell.length_c   1.000
_cell.angle_alpha   90.00
_cell.angle_beta   90.00
_cell.angle_gamma   90.00
#
_symmetry.space_group_name_H-M   'P 1'
#
loop_
_entity.id
_entity.type
_entity.pdbx_description
1 polymer ?
#
loop_
_entity_poly.entity_id
_entity_poly.type
_entity_poly.pdbx_seq_one_letter_code
_entity_poly.pdbx_strand_id
1 'polypeptide(L)'
;MILVLLDTNAYLRLAKRIRPLLGVEFGNKKYSLTVLKQVEEEVFKSPRLQFLYPWFADTELNTERMSRQVRLSADERTKIEAAASVLHAYVLDDPHGYTTQGRSPPSPTDCFMLAFGQVRSAIVVTDDLGMHKLANEFGLDIWHGHELLKKMLTAKAITKDLVQDIYAALENNDDLPRTWQEAKHSVFIKLFGPKP
;
A
#
# COMPACT_ATOMS: atom_id res chain seq x y z
N MET A 1 -14.04 12.56 3.55
CA MET A 1 -13.39 11.54 2.70
C MET A 1 -12.00 11.32 3.29
N ILE A 2 -11.60 10.07 3.52
CA ILE A 2 -10.27 9.74 4.03
C ILE A 2 -9.47 9.16 2.87
N LEU A 3 -8.31 9.76 2.56
CA LEU A 3 -7.42 9.22 1.54
C LEU A 3 -6.70 7.99 2.08
N VAL A 4 -6.64 6.96 1.24
CA VAL A 4 -5.91 5.72 1.52
C VAL A 4 -4.84 5.59 0.44
N LEU A 5 -3.59 5.82 0.82
CA LEU A 5 -2.46 5.89 -0.10
C LEU A 5 -1.81 4.50 -0.23
N LEU A 6 -1.82 3.95 -1.43
CA LEU A 6 -1.16 2.68 -1.72
C LEU A 6 0.32 2.92 -2.08
N ASP A 7 1.21 2.13 -1.50
CA ASP A 7 2.56 1.98 -2.02
C ASP A 7 2.58 1.16 -3.32
N THR A 8 3.77 1.04 -3.92
CA THR A 8 3.94 0.33 -5.19
C THR A 8 3.50 -1.12 -5.10
N ASN A 9 3.91 -1.85 -4.06
CA ASN A 9 3.58 -3.25 -3.91
C ASN A 9 2.08 -3.47 -3.64
N ALA A 10 1.46 -2.69 -2.75
CA ALA A 10 0.03 -2.75 -2.48
C ALA A 10 -0.79 -2.43 -3.74
N TYR A 11 -0.37 -1.44 -4.53
CA TYR A 11 -1.01 -1.15 -5.81
C TYR A 11 -0.90 -2.34 -6.77
N LEU A 12 0.32 -2.87 -6.97
CA LEU A 12 0.57 -3.96 -7.92
C LEU A 12 -0.17 -5.26 -7.57
N ARG A 13 -0.33 -5.55 -6.27
CA ARG A 13 -1.07 -6.73 -5.79
C ARG A 13 -2.58 -6.64 -6.06
N LEU A 14 -3.14 -5.43 -6.08
CA LEU A 14 -4.60 -5.20 -6.09
C LEU A 14 -5.14 -4.74 -7.45
N ALA A 15 -4.45 -3.81 -8.11
CA ALA A 15 -4.98 -3.06 -9.25
C ALA A 15 -5.30 -3.92 -10.49
N LYS A 16 -4.63 -5.06 -10.63
CA LYS A 16 -4.96 -5.98 -11.75
C LYS A 16 -6.40 -6.52 -11.64
N ARG A 17 -6.89 -6.76 -10.42
CA ARG A 17 -8.12 -7.52 -10.14
C ARG A 17 -9.29 -6.66 -9.67
N ILE A 18 -9.00 -5.58 -8.95
CA ILE A 18 -10.03 -4.63 -8.50
C ILE A 18 -10.07 -3.50 -9.52
N ARG A 19 -11.16 -3.38 -10.29
CA ARG A 19 -11.33 -2.34 -11.30
C ARG A 19 -12.74 -1.75 -11.26
N PRO A 20 -12.91 -0.42 -11.17
CA PRO A 20 -11.88 0.56 -10.81
C PRO A 20 -11.39 0.38 -9.36
N LEU A 21 -10.10 0.59 -9.11
CA LEU A 21 -9.50 0.59 -7.77
C LEU A 21 -9.43 2.01 -7.19
N LEU A 22 -9.02 3.00 -8.00
CA LEU A 22 -8.66 4.33 -7.53
C LEU A 22 -9.82 5.32 -7.64
N GLY A 23 -9.92 6.23 -6.67
CA GLY A 23 -10.94 7.27 -6.66
C GLY A 23 -12.37 6.79 -6.39
N VAL A 24 -12.58 5.49 -6.11
CA VAL A 24 -13.87 4.93 -5.72
C VAL A 24 -14.03 5.05 -4.21
N GLU A 25 -15.12 5.68 -3.75
CA GLU A 25 -15.42 5.77 -2.32
C GLU A 25 -15.96 4.44 -1.78
N PHE A 26 -15.51 4.03 -0.58
CA PHE A 26 -16.07 2.88 0.13
C PHE A 26 -16.18 3.08 1.64
N GLY A 27 -17.15 2.38 2.23
CA GLY A 27 -17.40 2.36 3.67
C GLY A 27 -17.98 3.67 4.23
N ASN A 28 -18.45 3.62 5.48
CA ASN A 28 -19.12 4.75 6.12
C ASN A 28 -18.21 5.98 6.31
N LYS A 29 -16.89 5.77 6.42
CA LYS A 29 -15.89 6.83 6.55
C LYS A 29 -15.52 7.47 5.21
N LYS A 30 -16.11 7.02 4.09
CA LYS A 30 -15.80 7.47 2.72
C LYS A 30 -14.30 7.40 2.43
N TYR A 31 -13.74 6.20 2.54
CA TYR A 31 -12.36 5.94 2.15
C TYR A 31 -12.23 6.02 0.63
N SER A 32 -11.14 6.59 0.11
CA SER A 32 -10.86 6.63 -1.32
C SER A 32 -9.40 6.27 -1.57
N LEU A 33 -9.16 5.26 -2.42
CA LEU A 33 -7.81 4.80 -2.73
C LEU A 33 -7.13 5.71 -3.74
N THR A 34 -5.85 5.95 -3.52
CA THR A 34 -5.00 6.75 -4.41
C THR A 34 -3.57 6.23 -4.42
N VAL A 35 -2.79 6.69 -5.38
CA VAL A 35 -1.33 6.53 -5.47
C VAL A 35 -0.65 7.89 -5.62
N LEU A 36 0.66 7.93 -5.40
CA LEU A 36 1.51 9.04 -5.83
C LEU A 36 2.26 8.68 -7.12
N LYS A 37 2.85 9.69 -7.77
CA LYS A 37 3.69 9.52 -8.97
C LYS A 37 4.88 8.59 -8.74
N GLN A 38 5.31 8.42 -7.49
CA GLN A 38 6.40 7.53 -7.10
C GLN A 38 6.14 6.07 -7.50
N VAL A 39 4.87 5.63 -7.54
CA VAL A 39 4.51 4.28 -8.00
C VAL A 39 4.87 4.08 -9.47
N GLU A 40 4.57 5.06 -10.32
CA GLU A 40 4.93 5.07 -11.74
C GLU A 40 6.45 5.11 -11.92
N GLU A 41 7.11 6.03 -11.21
CA GLU A 41 8.56 6.21 -11.26
C GLU A 41 9.29 4.91 -10.85
N GLU A 42 8.83 4.21 -9.83
CA GLU A 42 9.42 2.97 -9.37
C GLU A 42 9.26 1.82 -10.37
N VAL A 43 8.04 1.62 -10.89
CA VAL A 43 7.76 0.53 -11.83
C VAL A 43 8.55 0.74 -13.12
N PHE A 44 8.51 1.94 -13.71
CA PHE A 44 9.21 2.20 -14.97
C PHE A 44 10.74 2.29 -14.84
N LYS A 45 11.26 2.57 -13.64
CA LYS A 45 12.71 2.50 -13.39
C LYS A 45 13.21 1.07 -13.21
N SER A 46 12.35 0.12 -12.86
CA SER A 46 12.73 -1.26 -12.56
C SER A 46 12.37 -2.20 -13.71
N PRO A 47 13.36 -2.70 -14.49
CA PRO A 47 13.11 -3.70 -15.53
C PRO A 47 12.46 -4.98 -14.98
N ARG A 48 12.83 -5.34 -13.75
CA ARG A 48 12.23 -6.49 -13.04
C ARG A 48 10.73 -6.29 -12.82
N LEU A 49 10.31 -5.12 -12.33
CA LEU A 49 8.89 -4.84 -12.10
C LEU A 49 8.12 -4.79 -13.43
N GLN A 50 8.69 -4.18 -14.47
CA GLN A 50 8.06 -4.19 -15.79
C GLN A 50 7.87 -5.60 -16.35
N PHE A 51 8.85 -6.49 -16.14
CA PHE A 51 8.75 -7.89 -16.54
C PHE A 51 7.69 -8.66 -15.75
N LEU A 52 7.61 -8.46 -14.43
CA LEU A 52 6.63 -9.15 -13.56
C LEU A 52 5.21 -8.62 -13.72
N TYR A 53 5.07 -7.33 -14.02
CA TYR A 53 3.78 -6.64 -14.12
C TYR A 53 3.62 -5.98 -15.50
N PRO A 54 3.63 -6.75 -16.61
CA PRO A 54 3.54 -6.19 -17.96
C PRO A 54 2.20 -5.47 -18.22
N TRP A 55 1.17 -5.86 -17.45
CA TRP A 55 -0.15 -5.24 -17.45
C TRP A 55 -0.17 -3.84 -16.84
N PHE A 56 0.89 -3.41 -16.15
CA PHE A 56 0.92 -2.10 -15.49
C PHE A 56 0.70 -0.97 -16.50
N ALA A 57 1.25 -1.09 -17.71
CA ALA A 57 1.12 -0.10 -18.77
C ALA A 57 -0.18 -0.22 -19.60
N ASP A 58 -1.10 -1.14 -19.24
CA ASP A 58 -2.40 -1.27 -19.91
C ASP A 58 -3.14 0.07 -19.92
N THR A 59 -3.72 0.43 -21.07
CA THR A 59 -4.31 1.76 -21.30
C THR A 59 -5.37 2.13 -20.26
N GLU A 60 -6.23 1.19 -19.87
CA GLU A 60 -7.28 1.42 -18.87
C GLU A 60 -6.69 1.78 -17.50
N LEU A 61 -5.72 1.00 -17.02
CA LEU A 61 -5.09 1.21 -15.72
C LEU A 61 -4.21 2.46 -15.71
N ASN A 62 -3.51 2.74 -16.80
CA ASN A 62 -2.76 3.98 -16.95
C ASN A 62 -3.69 5.19 -16.90
N THR A 63 -4.83 5.14 -17.60
CA THR A 63 -5.82 6.22 -17.59
C THR A 63 -6.39 6.45 -16.17
N GLU A 64 -6.71 5.37 -15.46
CA GLU A 64 -7.14 5.43 -14.06
C GLU A 64 -6.07 6.08 -13.17
N ARG A 65 -4.83 5.58 -13.17
CA ARG A 65 -3.74 6.15 -12.36
C ARG A 65 -3.48 7.61 -12.67
N MET A 66 -3.38 7.97 -13.95
CA MET A 66 -3.09 9.35 -14.36
C MET A 66 -4.19 10.34 -13.97
N SER A 67 -5.45 9.88 -13.95
CA SER A 67 -6.58 10.72 -13.54
C SER A 67 -6.79 10.76 -12.03
N ARG A 68 -6.31 9.76 -11.28
CA ARG A 68 -6.56 9.62 -9.84
C ARG A 68 -5.34 9.82 -8.95
N GLN A 69 -4.12 9.96 -9.48
CA GLN A 69 -2.95 10.27 -8.66
C GLN A 69 -3.11 11.61 -7.95
N VAL A 70 -2.57 11.71 -6.73
CA VAL A 70 -2.53 12.98 -6.02
C VAL A 70 -1.51 13.92 -6.67
N ARG A 71 -1.95 15.16 -6.95
CA ARG A 71 -1.07 16.25 -7.35
C ARG A 71 -0.76 17.11 -6.13
N LEU A 72 0.52 17.27 -5.84
CA LEU A 72 0.99 18.12 -4.74
C LEU A 72 1.27 19.53 -5.25
N SER A 73 0.83 20.53 -4.50
CA SER A 73 1.34 21.89 -4.68
C SER A 73 2.81 21.98 -4.22
N ALA A 74 3.51 23.05 -4.61
CA ALA A 74 4.89 23.26 -4.19
C ALA A 74 5.03 23.34 -2.66
N ASP A 75 4.13 24.07 -1.99
CA ASP A 75 4.12 24.21 -0.52
C ASP A 75 3.86 22.88 0.18
N GLU A 76 2.88 22.11 -0.28
CA GLU A 76 2.60 20.77 0.27
C GLU A 76 3.78 19.83 0.08
N ARG A 77 4.41 19.87 -1.09
CA ARG A 77 5.61 19.07 -1.36
C ARG A 77 6.74 19.44 -0.40
N THR A 78 7.03 20.72 -0.20
CA THR A 78 8.06 21.16 0.75
C THR A 78 7.77 20.69 2.17
N LYS A 79 6.51 20.76 2.62
CA LYS A 79 6.10 20.25 3.94
C LYS A 79 6.32 18.75 4.08
N ILE A 80 5.95 17.98 3.06
CA ILE A 80 6.13 16.53 3.05
C ILE A 80 7.63 16.18 3.04
N GLU A 81 8.43 16.85 2.22
CA GLU A 81 9.88 16.63 2.15
C GLU A 81 10.57 16.93 3.50
N ALA A 82 10.17 18.01 4.18
CA ALA A 82 10.68 18.34 5.50
C ALA A 82 10.32 17.26 6.54
N ALA A 83 9.07 16.82 6.59
CA ALA A 83 8.64 15.75 7.49
C ALA A 83 9.32 14.41 7.15
N ALA A 84 9.45 14.07 5.86
CA ALA A 84 10.13 12.87 5.40
C ALA A 84 11.62 12.86 5.79
N SER A 85 12.28 14.02 5.75
CA SER A 85 13.67 14.16 6.19
C SER A 85 13.83 13.83 7.67
N VAL A 86 12.86 14.19 8.52
CA VAL A 86 12.88 13.85 9.95
C VAL A 86 12.72 12.34 10.15
N LEU A 87 11.74 11.74 9.47
CA LEU A 87 11.52 10.29 9.52
C LEU A 87 12.75 9.52 9.05
N HIS A 88 13.36 9.93 7.94
CA HIS A 88 14.53 9.27 7.40
C HIS A 88 15.76 9.46 8.30
N ALA A 89 15.96 10.65 8.89
CA ALA A 89 17.02 10.87 9.86
C ALA A 89 16.87 9.96 11.09
N TYR A 90 15.64 9.76 11.57
CA TYR A 90 15.36 8.83 12.66
C TYR A 90 15.71 7.37 12.29
N VAL A 91 15.36 6.94 11.08
CA VAL A 91 15.77 5.61 10.57
C VAL A 91 17.29 5.48 10.49
N LEU A 92 17.99 6.54 10.08
CA LEU A 92 19.45 6.54 9.96
C LEU A 92 20.19 6.60 11.30
N ASP A 93 19.54 7.06 12.37
CA ASP A 93 20.11 7.08 13.72
C ASP A 93 20.23 5.66 14.31
N ASP A 94 19.27 4.76 14.00
CA ASP A 94 19.35 3.33 14.31
C ASP A 94 18.88 2.44 13.14
N PRO A 95 19.71 2.25 12.10
CA PRO A 95 19.35 1.40 10.96
C PRO A 95 19.20 -0.07 11.37
N HIS A 96 19.97 -0.52 12.37
CA HIS A 96 19.96 -1.89 12.86
C HIS A 96 18.62 -2.28 13.49
N GLY A 97 17.96 -1.31 14.15
CA GLY A 97 16.60 -1.45 14.63
C GLY A 97 15.59 -1.85 13.55
N TYR A 98 15.89 -1.60 12.26
CA TYR A 98 15.03 -1.94 11.12
C TYR A 98 15.51 -3.13 10.30
N THR A 99 16.62 -3.79 10.66
CA THR A 99 17.12 -4.98 9.94
C THR A 99 16.74 -6.31 10.59
N THR A 100 15.91 -6.27 11.63
CA THR A 100 15.49 -7.45 12.40
C THR A 100 14.10 -7.93 11.97
N GLN A 101 13.83 -9.23 12.12
CA GLN A 101 12.52 -9.85 11.82
C GLN A 101 12.08 -9.73 10.35
N GLY A 102 13.03 -9.75 9.41
CA GLY A 102 12.75 -9.67 7.97
C GLY A 102 12.38 -8.26 7.49
N ARG A 103 12.70 -7.23 8.30
CA ARG A 103 12.55 -5.82 7.95
C ARG A 103 13.77 -5.31 7.20
N SER A 104 13.55 -4.26 6.41
CA SER A 104 14.58 -3.36 5.90
C SER A 104 14.34 -1.95 6.43
N PRO A 105 15.40 -1.13 6.58
CA PRO A 105 15.25 0.29 6.86
C PRO A 105 14.39 0.96 5.78
N PRO A 106 13.34 1.72 6.17
CA PRO A 106 12.55 2.49 5.22
C PRO A 106 13.43 3.42 4.38
N SER A 107 13.25 3.37 3.06
CA SER A 107 13.95 4.22 2.10
C SER A 107 13.46 5.68 2.18
N PRO A 108 14.14 6.63 1.49
CA PRO A 108 13.64 8.00 1.37
C PRO A 108 12.22 8.08 0.78
N THR A 109 11.89 7.20 -0.17
CA THR A 109 10.54 7.13 -0.76
C THR A 109 9.52 6.65 0.26
N ASP A 110 9.86 5.64 1.07
CA ASP A 110 8.98 5.11 2.11
C ASP A 110 8.69 6.17 3.18
N CYS A 111 9.72 6.91 3.59
CA CYS A 111 9.59 8.05 4.50
C CYS A 111 8.72 9.16 3.89
N PHE A 112 8.85 9.43 2.59
CA PHE A 112 7.99 10.39 1.90
C PHE A 112 6.52 9.97 1.91
N MET A 113 6.22 8.69 1.70
CA MET A 113 4.85 8.16 1.72
C MET A 113 4.21 8.27 3.11
N LEU A 114 4.96 7.95 4.17
CA LEU A 114 4.51 8.12 5.56
C LEU A 114 4.31 9.59 5.93
N ALA A 115 5.25 10.46 5.55
CA ALA A 115 5.13 11.90 5.74
C ALA A 115 3.92 12.50 4.98
N PHE A 116 3.61 12.00 3.79
CA PHE A 116 2.38 12.34 3.09
C PHE A 116 1.15 11.97 3.94
N GLY A 117 1.14 10.75 4.50
CA GLY A 117 0.10 10.29 5.41
C GLY A 117 -0.14 11.27 6.56
N GLN A 118 0.94 11.76 7.18
CA GLN A 118 0.87 12.76 8.23
C GLN A 118 0.31 14.10 7.75
N VAL A 119 0.87 14.68 6.68
CA VAL A 119 0.51 16.04 6.20
C VAL A 119 -0.92 16.09 5.65
N ARG A 120 -1.39 15.01 5.01
CA ARG A 120 -2.73 14.93 4.41
C ARG A 120 -3.74 14.21 5.30
N SER A 121 -3.34 13.74 6.49
CA SER A 121 -4.15 12.85 7.32
C SER A 121 -4.69 11.65 6.53
N ALA A 122 -3.82 11.07 5.70
CA ALA A 122 -4.10 9.92 4.87
C ALA A 122 -3.54 8.65 5.53
N ILE A 123 -4.15 7.51 5.21
CA ILE A 123 -3.73 6.20 5.72
C ILE A 123 -2.82 5.55 4.67
N VAL A 124 -1.60 5.19 5.04
CA VAL A 124 -0.69 4.48 4.14
C VAL A 124 -1.00 2.99 4.15
N VAL A 125 -0.99 2.35 2.97
CA VAL A 125 -1.15 0.90 2.83
C VAL A 125 0.11 0.33 2.23
N THR A 126 0.76 -0.54 2.99
CA THR A 126 1.98 -1.25 2.61
C THR A 126 2.09 -2.54 3.41
N ASP A 127 2.79 -3.53 2.88
CA ASP A 127 3.17 -4.73 3.63
C ASP A 127 4.64 -4.68 4.10
N ASP A 128 5.33 -3.55 3.91
CA ASP A 128 6.70 -3.35 4.40
C ASP A 128 6.73 -3.22 5.93
N LEU A 129 7.32 -4.23 6.59
CA LEU A 129 7.38 -4.29 8.04
C LEU A 129 8.26 -3.20 8.67
N GLY A 130 9.21 -2.63 7.92
CA GLY A 130 10.00 -1.47 8.34
C GLY A 130 9.16 -0.20 8.40
N MET A 131 8.34 0.03 7.37
CA MET A 131 7.37 1.14 7.34
C MET A 131 6.36 1.03 8.48
N HIS A 132 5.84 -0.18 8.75
CA HIS A 132 4.94 -0.43 9.88
C HIS A 132 5.60 -0.11 11.22
N LYS A 133 6.87 -0.50 11.40
CA LYS A 133 7.62 -0.14 12.62
C LYS A 133 7.73 1.37 12.78
N LEU A 134 8.19 2.07 11.74
CA LEU A 134 8.38 3.52 11.75
C LEU A 134 7.07 4.26 11.98
N ALA A 135 6.00 3.86 11.31
CA ALA A 135 4.67 4.42 11.50
C ALA A 135 4.20 4.30 12.96
N ASN A 136 4.40 3.13 13.58
CA ASN A 136 4.03 2.92 14.98
C ASN A 136 4.85 3.80 15.95
N GLU A 137 6.16 3.98 15.70
CA GLU A 137 7.03 4.84 16.51
C GLU A 137 6.62 6.32 16.45
N PHE A 138 6.04 6.75 15.32
CA PHE A 138 5.56 8.12 15.11
C PHE A 138 4.05 8.30 15.26
N GLY A 139 3.30 7.24 15.61
CA GLY A 139 1.84 7.28 15.75
C GLY A 139 1.10 7.59 14.44
N LEU A 140 1.60 7.14 13.30
CA LEU A 140 1.02 7.34 11.98
C LEU A 140 0.03 6.23 11.62
N ASP A 141 -1.05 6.59 10.93
CA ASP A 141 -2.03 5.61 10.43
C ASP A 141 -1.46 4.81 9.25
N ILE A 142 -1.34 3.49 9.44
CA ILE A 142 -0.86 2.54 8.44
C ILE A 142 -1.69 1.26 8.45
N TRP A 143 -1.89 0.64 7.29
CA TRP A 143 -2.53 -0.67 7.14
C TRP A 143 -1.65 -1.62 6.34
N HIS A 144 -1.77 -2.90 6.66
CA HIS A 144 -1.42 -3.95 5.71
C HIS A 144 -2.44 -4.02 4.57
N GLY A 145 -2.02 -4.59 3.43
CA GLY A 145 -2.92 -4.76 2.29
C GLY A 145 -4.13 -5.68 2.60
N HIS A 146 -3.94 -6.68 3.46
CA HIS A 146 -5.03 -7.57 3.89
C HIS A 146 -6.08 -6.85 4.77
N GLU A 147 -5.67 -5.83 5.55
CA GLU A 147 -6.59 -5.01 6.34
C GLU A 147 -7.43 -4.11 5.44
N LEU A 148 -6.82 -3.55 4.38
CA LEU A 148 -7.55 -2.85 3.32
C LEU A 148 -8.60 -3.77 2.69
N LEU A 149 -8.23 -4.98 2.27
CA LEU A 149 -9.18 -5.95 1.71
C LEU A 149 -10.32 -6.25 2.68
N LYS A 150 -10.02 -6.42 3.97
CA LYS A 150 -11.06 -6.67 4.98
C LYS A 150 -12.05 -5.51 5.07
N LYS A 151 -11.56 -4.27 5.03
CA LYS A 151 -12.41 -3.06 5.05
C LYS A 151 -13.24 -2.94 3.80
N MET A 152 -12.67 -3.16 2.62
CA MET A 152 -13.41 -3.15 1.34
C MET A 152 -14.49 -4.24 1.32
N LEU A 153 -14.17 -5.46 1.77
CA LEU A 153 -15.14 -6.56 1.86
C LEU A 153 -16.28 -6.24 2.84
N THR A 154 -15.95 -5.68 4.01
CA THR A 154 -16.95 -5.27 5.01
C THR A 154 -17.86 -4.17 4.47
N ALA A 155 -17.31 -3.26 3.67
CA ALA A 155 -18.05 -2.22 2.98
C ALA A 155 -18.82 -2.71 1.73
N LYS A 156 -18.72 -4.00 1.39
CA LYS A 156 -19.27 -4.61 0.15
C LYS A 156 -18.74 -3.96 -1.13
N ALA A 157 -17.57 -3.32 -1.07
CA ALA A 157 -16.89 -2.76 -2.25
C ALA A 157 -16.21 -3.86 -3.09
N ILE A 158 -15.93 -5.00 -2.47
CA ILE A 158 -15.44 -6.22 -3.14
C ILE A 158 -16.22 -7.44 -2.63
N THR A 159 -16.17 -8.53 -3.38
CA THR A 159 -16.84 -9.80 -3.05
C THR A 159 -15.91 -10.76 -2.33
N LYS A 160 -16.47 -11.83 -1.74
CA LYS A 160 -15.68 -12.90 -1.12
C LYS A 160 -14.85 -13.65 -2.16
N ASP A 161 -15.44 -13.95 -3.31
CA ASP A 161 -14.78 -14.63 -4.43
C ASP A 161 -13.58 -13.82 -4.91
N LEU A 162 -13.72 -12.50 -5.04
CA LEU A 162 -12.61 -11.63 -5.42
C LEU A 162 -11.47 -11.64 -4.38
N VAL A 163 -11.78 -11.72 -3.08
CA VAL A 163 -10.75 -11.89 -2.05
C VAL A 163 -10.03 -13.23 -2.22
N GLN A 164 -10.75 -14.32 -2.47
CA GLN A 164 -10.16 -15.64 -2.71
C GLN A 164 -9.26 -15.63 -3.96
N ASP A 165 -9.72 -15.01 -5.05
CA ASP A 165 -8.95 -14.88 -6.29
C ASP A 165 -7.67 -14.06 -6.12
N ILE A 166 -7.71 -12.99 -5.31
CA ILE A 166 -6.52 -12.21 -4.97
C ILE A 166 -5.53 -13.07 -4.19
N TYR A 167 -5.99 -13.77 -3.15
CA TYR A 167 -5.11 -14.66 -2.37
C TYR A 167 -4.48 -15.75 -3.24
N ALA A 168 -5.28 -16.46 -4.03
CA ALA A 168 -4.79 -17.53 -4.91
C ALA A 168 -3.76 -17.02 -5.92
N ALA A 169 -3.98 -15.81 -6.45
CA ALA A 169 -3.04 -15.20 -7.36
C ALA A 169 -1.72 -14.80 -6.72
N LEU A 170 -1.74 -14.26 -5.50
CA LEU A 170 -0.52 -13.91 -4.78
C LEU A 170 0.29 -15.17 -4.43
N GLU A 171 -0.40 -16.26 -4.09
CA GLU A 171 0.24 -17.56 -3.87
C GLU A 171 0.88 -18.11 -5.15
N ASN A 172 0.15 -18.11 -6.26
CA ASN A 172 0.67 -18.59 -7.55
C ASN A 172 1.85 -17.76 -8.09
N ASN A 173 1.97 -16.50 -7.65
CA ASN A 173 3.04 -15.60 -8.06
C ASN A 173 4.22 -15.56 -7.07
N ASP A 174 4.20 -16.36 -6.00
CA ASP A 174 5.16 -16.31 -4.89
C ASP A 174 5.30 -14.90 -4.28
N ASP A 175 4.21 -14.13 -4.25
CA ASP A 175 4.13 -12.74 -3.78
C ASP A 175 3.15 -12.57 -2.60
N LEU A 176 2.78 -13.67 -1.92
CA LEU A 176 1.91 -13.60 -0.74
C LEU A 176 2.71 -13.25 0.52
N PRO A 177 2.57 -12.03 1.10
CA PRO A 177 3.34 -11.64 2.27
C PRO A 177 3.00 -12.50 3.49
N ARG A 178 3.96 -12.65 4.42
CA ARG A 178 3.75 -13.43 5.65
C ARG A 178 2.53 -12.96 6.45
N THR A 179 2.33 -11.66 6.58
CA THR A 179 1.16 -11.09 7.29
C THR A 179 -0.15 -11.47 6.62
N TRP A 180 -0.16 -11.60 5.29
CA TRP A 180 -1.33 -12.09 4.57
C TRP A 180 -1.58 -13.58 4.80
N GLN A 181 -0.54 -14.41 4.86
CA GLN A 181 -0.65 -15.83 5.19
C GLN A 181 -1.28 -16.03 6.57
N GLU A 182 -0.83 -15.25 7.56
CA GLU A 182 -1.41 -15.25 8.91
C GLU A 182 -2.86 -14.73 8.89
N ALA A 183 -3.14 -13.66 8.14
CA ALA A 183 -4.47 -13.09 8.00
C ALA A 183 -5.47 -14.02 7.29
N LYS A 184 -5.00 -14.90 6.38
CA LYS A 184 -5.83 -15.88 5.66
C LYS A 184 -6.66 -16.72 6.63
N HIS A 185 -6.04 -17.18 7.71
CA HIS A 185 -6.66 -18.09 8.69
C HIS A 185 -7.12 -17.41 9.99
N SER A 186 -6.80 -16.13 10.20
CA SER A 186 -7.23 -15.36 11.36
C SER A 186 -8.30 -14.32 11.00
N VAL A 187 -7.99 -13.39 10.10
CA VAL A 187 -8.89 -12.30 9.67
C VAL A 187 -9.98 -12.78 8.70
N PHE A 188 -9.63 -13.75 7.86
CA PHE A 188 -10.50 -14.32 6.82
C PHE A 188 -10.89 -15.78 7.09
N ILE A 189 -10.96 -16.18 8.37
CA ILE A 189 -11.35 -17.54 8.79
C ILE A 189 -12.68 -18.03 8.19
N LYS A 190 -13.65 -17.12 7.96
CA LYS A 190 -14.94 -17.45 7.33
C LYS A 190 -14.85 -17.75 5.83
N LEU A 191 -13.73 -17.39 5.18
CA LEU A 191 -13.50 -17.59 3.74
C LEU A 191 -12.54 -18.77 3.51
N PHE A 192 -11.53 -18.95 4.37
CA PHE A 192 -10.47 -19.94 4.16
C PHE A 192 -10.40 -21.04 5.23
N GLY A 193 -11.22 -20.98 6.27
CA GLY A 193 -11.16 -21.90 7.40
C GLY A 193 -9.99 -21.61 8.36
N PRO A 194 -9.93 -22.33 9.50
CA PRO A 194 -8.81 -22.26 10.43
C PRO A 194 -7.52 -22.77 9.77
N LYS A 195 -6.37 -22.49 10.40
CA LYS A 195 -5.09 -23.02 9.94
C LYS A 195 -5.12 -24.57 10.00
N PRO A 196 -4.67 -25.28 8.95
CA PRO A 196 -4.53 -26.73 8.97
C PRO A 196 -3.66 -27.24 10.12
#